data_AF-A0A526Z589-F1
#
_entry.id   AF-A0A526Z589-F1
#
_cell.length_a   1.000
_cell.length_b   1.000
_cell.length_c   1.000
_cell.angle_alpha   90.00
_cell.angle_beta   90.00
_cell.angle_gamma   90.00
#
_symmetry.space_group_name_H-M   'P 1'
#
loop_
_entity.id
_entity.type
_entity.pdbx_description
1 polymer ?
#
loop_
_entity_poly.entity_id
_entity_poly.type
_entity_poly.pdbx_seq_one_letter_code
_entity_poly.pdbx_strand_id
1 'polypeptide(L)' 'PGLGLSIVKSFVELHGGSVRIETGKDMGTTVICAFPDTPSGIRAAAE' A
#
# COMPACT_ATOMS: atom_id res chain seq x y z
N PRO A 1 7.51 4.78 13.44
CA PRO A 1 7.72 4.01 12.19
C PRO A 1 9.20 4.06 11.78
N GLY A 2 9.83 2.91 11.52
CA GLY A 2 11.17 2.88 10.93
C GLY A 2 11.14 3.36 9.49
N LEU A 3 12.30 3.77 8.96
CA LEU A 3 12.47 4.27 7.59
C LEU A 3 11.80 3.36 6.54
N GLY A 4 11.95 2.03 6.68
CA GLY A 4 11.38 1.06 5.74
C GLY A 4 9.85 1.16 5.62
N LEU A 5 9.13 1.26 6.73
CA LEU A 5 7.67 1.33 6.69
C LEU A 5 7.16 2.67 6.16
N SER A 6 7.92 3.75 6.36
CA SER A 6 7.62 5.06 5.76
C SER A 6 7.75 5.00 4.23
N ILE A 7 8.79 4.34 3.70
CA ILE A 7 8.98 4.14 2.26
C ILE A 7 7.84 3.29 1.68
N VAL A 8 7.51 2.16 2.33
CA VAL A 8 6.41 1.28 1.89
C VAL A 8 5.09 2.05 1.86
N LYS A 9 4.79 2.85 2.89
CA LYS A 9 3.58 3.68 2.92
C LYS A 9 3.52 4.63 1.74
N SER A 10 4.57 5.43 1.49
CA SER A 10 4.60 6.35 0.36
C SER A 10 4.46 5.63 -0.98
N PHE A 11 5.08 4.47 -1.14
CA PHE A 11 4.97 3.69 -2.38
C PHE A 11 3.56 3.19 -2.62
N VAL A 12 2.90 2.65 -1.59
CA VAL A 12 1.52 2.16 -1.68
C VAL A 12 0.56 3.32 -1.98
N GLU A 13 0.71 4.46 -1.31
CA GLU A 13 -0.11 5.65 -1.53
C GLU A 13 0.04 6.22 -2.95
N LEU A 14 1.26 6.20 -3.51
CA LEU A 14 1.52 6.60 -4.90
C LEU A 14 0.76 5.75 -5.94
N HIS A 15 0.43 4.50 -5.62
CA HIS A 15 -0.34 3.60 -6.48
C HIS A 15 -1.86 3.67 -6.19
N GLY A 16 -2.32 4.67 -5.43
CA GLY A 16 -3.72 4.78 -5.00
C GLY A 16 -4.13 3.71 -3.98
N GLY A 17 -3.16 3.03 -3.37
CA GLY A 17 -3.39 2.02 -2.34
C GLY A 17 -3.44 2.60 -0.94
N SER A 18 -3.58 1.71 0.05
CA SER A 18 -3.56 2.04 1.48
C SER A 18 -2.80 1.01 2.30
N VAL A 19 -2.28 1.43 3.46
CA VAL A 19 -1.57 0.56 4.41
C VAL A 19 -2.29 0.57 5.75
N ARG A 20 -2.58 -0.61 6.29
CA ARG A 20 -3.11 -0.81 7.65
C ARG A 20 -2.23 -1.79 8.43
N ILE A 21 -2.15 -1.60 9.74
CA ILE A 21 -1.33 -2.42 10.63
C ILE A 21 -2.25 -3.06 11.66
N GLU A 22 -2.21 -4.38 11.72
CA GLU A 22 -2.84 -5.16 12.77
C GLU A 22 -1.75 -5.67 13.71
N THR A 23 -1.92 -5.43 15.00
CA THR A 23 -1.01 -5.94 16.03
C THR A 23 -1.81 -6.33 17.26
N GLY A 24 -1.36 -7.36 17.97
CA GLY A 24 -2.03 -7.88 19.15
C GLY A 24 -1.06 -8.62 20.04
N LYS A 25 -1.40 -8.70 21.33
CA LYS A 25 -0.66 -9.53 22.28
C LYS A 25 -0.69 -10.99 21.76
N ASP A 26 0.49 -11.59 21.68
CA ASP A 26 0.72 -12.97 21.20
C ASP A 26 0.49 -13.22 19.70
N MET A 27 0.25 -12.18 18.88
CA MET A 27 -0.02 -12.31 17.42
C MET A 27 1.06 -11.71 16.50
N GLY A 28 2.05 -11.02 17.06
CA GLY A 28 3.02 -10.27 16.26
C GLY A 28 2.41 -9.04 15.59
N THR A 29 2.97 -8.64 14.45
CA THR A 29 2.53 -7.46 13.68
C THR A 29 2.31 -7.86 12.24
N THR A 30 1.10 -7.67 11.75
CA THR A 30 0.70 -7.87 10.36
C THR A 30 0.54 -6.51 9.69
N VAL A 31 1.27 -6.30 8.59
CA VAL A 31 1.14 -5.09 7.76
C VAL A 31 0.41 -5.47 6.48
N ILE A 32 -0.69 -4.80 6.20
CA ILE A 32 -1.59 -5.12 5.08
C ILE A 32 -1.60 -3.94 4.13
N CYS A 33 -1.17 -4.19 2.90
CA CYS A 33 -1.18 -3.23 1.80
C CYS A 33 -2.30 -3.59 0.84
N ALA A 34 -3.24 -2.68 0.63
CA ALA A 34 -4.35 -2.83 -0.31
C ALA A 34 -4.13 -1.93 -1.52
N PHE A 35 -4.36 -2.45 -2.72
CA PHE A 35 -4.25 -1.72 -3.98
C PHE A 35 -5.58 -1.76 -4.73
N PRO A 36 -5.89 -0.74 -5.55
CA PRO A 36 -7.02 -0.80 -6.47
C PRO A 36 -6.89 -1.99 -7.44
N ASP A 37 -7.99 -2.69 -7.69
CA ASP A 37 -8.03 -3.85 -8.60
C ASP A 37 -7.82 -3.44 -10.08
N THR A 38 -8.30 -2.24 -10.44
CA THR A 38 -8.05 -1.62 -11.74
C THR A 38 -6.98 -0.54 -11.63
N PRO A 39 -5.90 -0.60 -12.43
CA PRO A 39 -4.91 0.46 -12.48
C PRO A 39 -5.56 1.79 -12.90
N SER A 40 -5.55 2.78 -12.02
CA SER A 40 -6.00 4.15 -12.35
C SER A 40 -4.93 4.84 -13.19
N GLY A 41 -4.82 4.49 -14.48
CA GLY A 41 -3.81 5.14 -15.33
C GLY A 41 -3.38 4.46 -16.61
N ILE A 42 -4.00 3.36 -17.05
CA ILE A 42 -3.79 2.89 -18.43
C ILE A 42 -4.59 3.82 -19.36
N ARG A 43 -4.04 5.00 -19.64
CA ARG A 43 -4.43 5.72 -20.85
C ARG A 43 -3.87 4.88 -22.00
N ALA A 44 -4.73 4.17 -22.71
CA ALA A 44 -4.38 3.59 -23.99
C ALA A 44 -3.82 4.74 -24.85
N ALA A 45 -2.54 4.66 -25.19
CA ALA A 45 -1.90 5.60 -26.08
C ALA A 45 -2.35 5.31 -27.52
N ALA A 46 -3.60 5.62 -27.83
CA ALA A 46 -4.17 5.59 -29.17
C ALA A 46 -5.45 6.44 -29.21
N GLU A 47 -5.27 7.74 -29.43
CA GLU A 47 -6.18 8.59 -30.22
C GLU A 47 -5.33 9.41 -31.19
#